data_AF-A0ABD0L038-F1
#
_entry.id   AF-A0ABD0L038-F1
#
_cell.length_a   1.000
_cell.length_b   1.000
_cell.length_c   1.000
_cell.angle_alpha   90.00
_cell.angle_beta   90.00
_cell.angle_gamma   90.00
#
_symmetry.space_group_name_H-M   'P 1'
#
loop_
_entity.id
_entity.type
_entity.pdbx_description
1 polymer ?
#
loop_
_entity_poly.entity_id
_entity_poly.type
_entity_poly.pdbx_seq_one_letter_code
_entity_poly.pdbx_strand_id
1 'polypeptide(L)'
;MFLPLPPAMLQDPLTYQFGLDLVKFSQYHLDFLKLVSSQPSLHNTAVLRQAIYRYEHLWLPLAAQRPNEALVAPLDVEWVWHVHLLSPVTYQKDCLNIVDTVVGHHVFSSEERAGKVHRSRELWVSQYPHEPFDIDLNASVAVKESPHRETKLTYDIMAATLRQKSFIYQVNLFIVPCYDIDLIWHTHQLHPLTYTRDMEAVLGHTFNHDDSVNDRNDDSKLNVADAKTRMLWHSTFGTHFATCGAMYRGEPPTGKLRHLSRDQVYPMFRKVATIRLETVDLRDIPDPGGMAKLKVSTSQFGQSRAKIASLKGRPPWRNVGQICFDTMKADSLKFQLIGETFLGCLGSSSVVAENEFSLLPVFSCMKPVTVVEQTLPLSDTGKPLVSFRAHVSHPRLGPIRLHLDVSGFERKEMIGSMESLWGPVPIMLTAISTGKAMLQCNVLHSLSLLQSAIHVFSEGKMFAVAHLVGSDTLPLPTQVN
;
A
#
# COMPACT_ATOMS: atom_id res chain seq x y z
N MET A 1 50.53 -32.05 13.62
CA MET A 1 50.75 -32.70 14.94
C MET A 1 50.42 -31.63 15.97
N PHE A 2 49.19 -31.63 16.49
CA PHE A 2 48.76 -30.65 17.49
C PHE A 2 49.38 -31.05 18.84
N LEU A 3 50.13 -30.14 19.45
CA LEU A 3 50.61 -30.31 20.83
C LEU A 3 49.39 -30.36 21.77
N PRO A 4 49.35 -31.28 22.75
CA PRO A 4 48.27 -31.31 23.72
C PRO A 4 48.34 -30.05 24.61
N LEU A 5 47.18 -29.43 24.83
CA LEU A 5 47.03 -28.33 25.80
C LEU A 5 47.50 -28.80 27.19
N PRO A 6 48.20 -27.95 27.96
CA PRO A 6 48.67 -28.31 29.29
C PRO A 6 47.46 -28.58 30.22
N PRO A 7 47.56 -29.55 31.14
CA PRO A 7 46.50 -29.88 32.08
C PRO A 7 46.48 -28.86 33.22
N ALA A 8 45.93 -27.67 32.93
CA ALA A 8 45.53 -26.73 33.96
C ALA A 8 44.17 -26.13 33.57
N MET A 9 43.19 -26.41 34.42
CA MET A 9 41.90 -25.71 34.52
C MET A 9 40.80 -26.08 33.51
N LEU A 10 40.35 -27.33 33.53
CA LEU A 10 38.93 -27.61 33.26
C LEU A 10 38.14 -27.23 34.52
N GLN A 11 37.89 -25.93 34.73
CA GLN A 11 36.83 -25.50 35.63
C GLN A 11 35.49 -25.92 35.02
N ASP A 12 34.53 -26.31 35.87
CA ASP A 12 33.16 -26.57 35.43
C ASP A 12 32.65 -25.33 34.68
N PRO A 13 32.28 -25.44 33.38
CA PRO A 13 31.78 -24.32 32.58
C PRO A 13 30.61 -23.58 33.25
N LEU A 14 29.86 -24.26 34.12
CA LEU A 14 28.72 -23.70 34.85
C LEU A 14 29.13 -22.87 36.08
N THR A 15 30.40 -22.91 36.48
CA THR A 15 30.95 -22.18 37.64
C THR A 15 31.98 -21.12 37.24
N TYR A 16 32.33 -21.03 35.97
CA TYR A 16 33.31 -20.08 35.46
C TYR A 16 32.78 -18.65 35.56
N GLN A 17 33.38 -17.85 36.44
CA GLN A 17 33.11 -16.41 36.51
C GLN A 17 34.05 -15.69 35.56
N PHE A 18 33.48 -14.98 34.59
CA PHE A 18 34.24 -14.05 33.77
C PHE A 18 34.85 -12.97 34.66
N GLY A 19 36.12 -12.60 34.41
CA GLY A 19 36.79 -11.52 35.15
C GLY A 19 36.23 -10.11 34.87
N LEU A 20 35.12 -10.02 34.14
CA LEU A 20 34.46 -8.79 33.70
C LEU A 20 32.94 -8.98 33.79
N ASP A 21 32.23 -7.94 34.22
CA ASP A 21 30.77 -7.87 34.12
C ASP A 21 30.38 -7.62 32.67
N LEU A 22 30.19 -8.70 31.92
CA LEU A 22 29.92 -8.65 30.49
C LEU A 22 28.65 -7.84 30.18
N VAL A 23 27.62 -7.92 31.00
CA VAL A 23 26.36 -7.18 30.78
C VAL A 23 26.60 -5.68 30.89
N LYS A 24 27.26 -5.25 31.97
CA LYS A 24 27.60 -3.84 32.19
C LYS A 24 28.51 -3.30 31.07
N PHE A 25 29.57 -4.02 30.72
CA PHE A 25 30.50 -3.56 29.69
C PHE A 25 29.91 -3.61 28.27
N SER A 26 28.95 -4.50 27.99
CA SER A 26 28.19 -4.46 26.73
C SER A 26 27.32 -3.20 26.61
N GLN A 27 26.73 -2.72 27.71
CA GLN A 27 25.97 -1.46 27.71
C GLN A 27 26.89 -0.27 27.43
N TYR A 28 28.07 -0.23 28.06
CA TYR A 28 29.06 0.83 27.82
C TYR A 28 29.59 0.81 26.40
N HIS A 29 29.79 -0.39 25.84
CA HIS A 29 30.18 -0.55 24.45
C HIS A 29 29.09 -0.02 23.51
N LEU A 30 27.82 -0.34 23.77
CA LEU A 30 26.70 0.18 22.97
C LEU A 30 26.63 1.71 23.01
N ASP A 31 26.83 2.33 24.16
CA ASP A 31 26.86 3.79 24.29
C ASP A 31 27.99 4.42 23.46
N PHE A 32 29.18 3.81 23.48
CA PHE A 32 30.28 4.22 22.62
C PHE A 32 29.93 4.09 21.12
N LEU A 33 29.30 2.99 20.70
CA LEU A 33 28.89 2.81 19.30
C LEU A 33 27.83 3.83 18.86
N LYS A 34 26.90 4.22 19.75
CA LYS A 34 25.94 5.31 19.49
C LYS A 34 26.65 6.65 19.28
N LEU A 35 27.64 6.96 20.13
CA LEU A 35 28.45 8.16 20.00
C LEU A 35 29.18 8.22 18.65
N VAL A 36 29.83 7.12 18.24
CA VAL A 36 30.47 7.02 16.92
C VAL A 36 29.45 7.19 15.79
N SER A 37 28.28 6.55 15.89
CA SER A 37 27.23 6.65 14.87
C SER A 37 26.68 8.07 14.69
N SER A 38 26.75 8.91 15.72
CA SER A 38 26.33 10.32 15.65
C SER A 38 27.30 11.22 14.85
N GLN A 39 28.47 10.70 14.47
CA GLN A 39 29.55 11.45 13.81
C GLN A 39 29.93 10.81 12.46
N PRO A 40 29.15 11.03 11.39
CA PRO A 40 29.37 10.37 10.09
C PRO A 40 30.76 10.57 9.49
N SER A 41 31.40 11.71 9.80
CA SER A 41 32.75 12.06 9.34
C SER A 41 33.83 11.10 9.83
N LEU A 42 33.60 10.36 10.92
CA LEU A 42 34.50 9.30 11.38
C LEU A 42 34.63 8.14 10.39
N HIS A 43 33.72 8.03 9.41
CA HIS A 43 33.80 7.05 8.34
C HIS A 43 34.43 7.61 7.05
N ASN A 44 34.81 8.89 7.03
CA ASN A 44 35.48 9.50 5.89
C ASN A 44 36.93 8.98 5.79
N THR A 45 37.34 8.52 4.61
CA THR A 45 38.68 7.94 4.38
C THR A 45 39.81 8.88 4.77
N ALA A 46 39.68 10.18 4.54
CA ALA A 46 40.72 11.15 4.90
C ALA A 46 40.85 11.32 6.42
N VAL A 47 39.71 11.45 7.11
CA VAL A 47 39.65 11.51 8.57
C VAL A 47 40.21 10.23 9.18
N LEU A 48 39.86 9.06 8.63
CA LEU A 48 40.38 7.78 9.10
C LEU A 48 41.89 7.62 8.91
N ARG A 49 42.46 8.10 7.80
CA ARG A 49 43.93 8.07 7.62
C ARG A 49 44.64 8.90 8.68
N GLN A 50 44.10 10.09 8.99
CA GLN A 50 44.64 10.93 10.05
C GLN A 50 44.46 10.29 11.43
N ALA A 51 43.31 9.69 11.70
CA ALA A 51 43.03 8.99 12.95
C ALA A 51 43.97 7.79 13.16
N ILE A 52 44.24 7.00 12.11
CA ILE A 52 45.21 5.88 12.15
C ILE A 52 46.62 6.39 12.46
N TYR A 53 47.05 7.47 11.81
CA TYR A 53 48.35 8.10 12.09
C TYR A 53 48.45 8.56 13.55
N ARG A 54 47.42 9.27 14.05
CA ARG A 54 47.37 9.76 15.44
C ARG A 54 47.34 8.59 16.42
N TYR A 55 46.60 7.54 16.11
CA TYR A 55 46.53 6.32 16.90
C TYR A 55 47.90 5.63 17.03
N GLU A 56 48.55 5.36 15.90
CA GLU A 56 49.84 4.66 15.84
C GLU A 56 50.97 5.46 16.50
N HIS A 57 51.13 6.74 16.13
CA HIS A 57 52.33 7.50 16.46
C HIS A 57 52.20 8.39 17.68
N LEU A 58 50.98 8.72 18.12
CA LEU A 58 50.76 9.64 19.24
C LEU A 58 50.09 8.92 20.42
N TRP A 59 48.99 8.23 20.16
CA TRP A 59 48.17 7.66 21.23
C TRP A 59 48.77 6.39 21.83
N LEU A 60 49.14 5.39 21.02
CA LEU A 60 49.75 4.15 21.54
C LEU A 60 51.00 4.44 22.41
N PRO A 61 51.96 5.29 22.00
CA PRO A 61 53.10 5.65 22.84
C PRO A 61 52.70 6.38 24.12
N LEU A 62 51.72 7.29 24.08
CA LEU A 62 51.27 8.05 25.24
C LEU A 62 50.58 7.15 26.28
N ALA A 63 49.75 6.21 25.82
CA ALA A 63 49.06 5.25 26.67
C ALA A 63 50.01 4.18 27.23
N ALA A 64 50.99 3.72 26.46
CA ALA A 64 51.99 2.74 26.89
C ALA A 64 52.86 3.24 28.06
N GLN A 65 53.11 4.55 28.15
CA GLN A 65 53.83 5.16 29.27
C GLN A 65 53.06 5.11 30.59
N ARG A 66 51.75 4.84 30.55
CA ARG A 66 50.83 4.92 31.71
C ARG A 66 49.90 3.71 31.77
N PRO A 67 50.44 2.48 31.88
CA PRO A 67 49.65 1.25 31.81
C PRO A 67 48.61 1.11 32.94
N ASN A 68 48.77 1.88 34.03
CA ASN A 68 47.87 1.86 35.19
C ASN A 68 46.83 2.98 35.18
N GLU A 69 46.86 3.91 34.22
CA GLU A 69 45.85 4.97 34.08
C GLU A 69 44.84 4.58 32.99
N ALA A 70 43.56 4.48 33.34
CA ALA A 70 42.49 4.25 32.37
C ALA A 70 42.17 5.56 31.64
N LEU A 71 42.84 5.79 30.51
CA LEU A 71 42.74 7.00 29.69
C LEU A 71 41.63 6.90 28.64
N VAL A 72 41.03 8.05 28.29
CA VAL A 72 40.00 8.21 27.25
C VAL A 72 40.65 8.85 26.03
N ALA A 73 40.61 8.18 24.87
CA ALA A 73 41.22 8.70 23.66
C ALA A 73 40.35 9.79 23.00
N PRO A 74 40.94 10.65 22.14
CA PRO A 74 40.16 11.42 21.16
C PRO A 74 39.19 10.52 20.40
N LEU A 75 37.99 11.00 20.09
CA LEU A 75 36.93 10.14 19.53
C LEU A 75 37.33 9.45 18.21
N ASP A 76 38.07 10.13 17.34
CA ASP A 76 38.57 9.58 16.08
C ASP A 76 39.62 8.49 16.31
N VAL A 77 40.53 8.71 17.26
CA VAL A 77 41.56 7.75 17.68
C VAL A 77 40.95 6.55 18.39
N GLU A 78 39.99 6.76 19.28
CA GLU A 78 39.33 5.69 20.03
C GLU A 78 38.54 4.78 19.11
N TRP A 79 37.93 5.34 18.07
CA TRP A 79 37.25 4.55 17.07
C TRP A 79 38.19 3.58 16.34
N VAL A 80 39.35 4.07 15.88
CA VAL A 80 40.40 3.24 15.26
C VAL A 80 40.92 2.20 16.25
N TRP A 81 41.16 2.60 17.50
CA TRP A 81 41.64 1.71 18.55
C TRP A 81 40.63 0.60 18.84
N HIS A 82 39.35 0.95 18.98
CA HIS A 82 38.26 0.01 19.15
C HIS A 82 38.21 -1.04 18.03
N VAL A 83 38.31 -0.60 16.77
CA VAL A 83 38.30 -1.51 15.61
C VAL A 83 39.51 -2.45 15.62
N HIS A 84 40.69 -1.96 16.03
CA HIS A 84 41.90 -2.79 16.13
C HIS A 84 41.77 -3.87 17.22
N LEU A 85 41.18 -3.55 18.37
CA LEU A 85 40.94 -4.49 19.48
C LEU A 85 40.06 -5.68 19.08
N LEU A 86 39.24 -5.56 18.02
CA LEU A 86 38.46 -6.66 17.46
C LEU A 86 39.34 -7.75 16.79
N SER A 87 40.64 -7.52 16.64
CA SER A 87 41.63 -8.52 16.20
C SER A 87 42.72 -8.70 17.28
N PRO A 88 42.42 -9.39 18.40
CA PRO A 88 43.26 -9.37 19.60
C PRO A 88 44.68 -9.91 19.39
N VAL A 89 44.86 -10.91 18.51
CA VAL A 89 46.19 -11.47 18.18
C VAL A 89 47.04 -10.46 17.41
N THR A 90 46.45 -9.80 16.41
CA THR A 90 47.14 -8.78 15.61
C THR A 90 47.39 -7.53 16.44
N TYR A 91 46.42 -7.13 17.26
CA TYR A 91 46.55 -6.05 18.24
C TYR A 91 47.74 -6.26 19.16
N GLN A 92 47.86 -7.44 19.76
CA GLN A 92 49.00 -7.78 20.61
C GLN A 92 50.32 -7.68 19.86
N LYS A 93 50.40 -8.25 18.65
CA LYS A 93 51.62 -8.21 17.82
C LYS A 93 52.01 -6.78 17.46
N ASP A 94 51.06 -5.98 17.01
CA ASP A 94 51.29 -4.60 16.59
C ASP A 94 51.67 -3.72 17.78
N CYS A 95 51.02 -3.86 18.94
CA CYS A 95 51.41 -3.17 20.17
C CYS A 95 52.84 -3.50 20.59
N LEU A 96 53.23 -4.78 20.58
CA LEU A 96 54.61 -5.19 20.86
C LEU A 96 55.61 -4.62 19.85
N ASN A 97 55.25 -4.51 18.57
CA ASN A 97 56.12 -3.96 17.53
C ASN A 97 56.27 -2.42 17.58
N ILE A 98 55.24 -1.72 18.05
CA ILE A 98 55.18 -0.25 18.04
C ILE A 98 55.69 0.33 19.36
N VAL A 99 55.30 -0.26 20.50
CA VAL A 99 55.55 0.30 21.84
C VAL A 99 56.09 -0.73 22.85
N ASP A 100 56.51 -1.91 22.41
CA ASP A 100 57.12 -2.97 23.23
C ASP A 100 56.25 -3.51 24.39
N THR A 101 54.96 -3.19 24.42
CA THR A 101 54.02 -3.65 25.44
C THR A 101 52.60 -3.68 24.92
N VAL A 102 51.72 -4.50 25.51
CA VAL A 102 50.29 -4.52 25.17
C VAL A 102 49.60 -3.37 25.91
N VAL A 103 49.02 -2.44 25.16
CA VAL A 103 48.29 -1.31 25.74
C VAL A 103 46.88 -1.75 26.12
N GLY A 104 46.46 -1.52 27.37
CA GLY A 104 45.11 -1.82 27.83
C GLY A 104 44.09 -0.78 27.33
N HIS A 105 42.90 -1.24 26.95
CA HIS A 105 41.76 -0.36 26.64
C HIS A 105 40.66 -0.54 27.69
N HIS A 106 39.98 0.55 28.04
CA HIS A 106 38.85 0.52 28.95
C HIS A 106 37.63 1.14 28.28
N VAL A 107 36.51 0.41 28.29
CA VAL A 107 35.23 0.92 27.78
C VAL A 107 34.54 1.64 28.92
N PHE A 108 34.28 2.93 28.76
CA PHE A 108 33.62 3.77 29.77
C PHE A 108 32.14 3.99 29.42
N SER A 109 31.31 4.13 30.44
CA SER A 109 30.00 4.77 30.26
C SER A 109 30.14 6.21 29.78
N SER A 110 29.05 6.79 29.27
CA SER A 110 29.03 8.19 28.82
C SER A 110 29.44 9.18 29.93
N GLU A 111 29.03 8.93 31.17
CA GLU A 111 29.35 9.77 32.33
C GLU A 111 30.82 9.63 32.74
N GLU A 112 31.32 8.40 32.87
CA GLU A 112 32.72 8.14 33.22
C GLU A 112 33.69 8.72 32.17
N ARG A 113 33.30 8.62 30.88
CA ARG A 113 34.04 9.23 29.77
C ARG A 113 34.16 10.75 29.97
N ALA A 114 33.04 11.42 30.24
CA ALA A 114 33.01 12.87 30.45
C ALA A 114 33.89 13.29 31.64
N GLY A 115 33.89 12.52 32.73
CA GLY A 115 34.75 12.79 33.89
C GLY A 115 36.24 12.56 33.64
N LYS A 116 36.61 11.60 32.78
CA LYS A 116 38.02 11.17 32.59
C LYS A 116 38.71 11.80 31.39
N VAL A 117 37.97 12.36 30.43
CA VAL A 117 38.54 12.94 29.20
C VAL A 117 39.50 14.10 29.48
N HIS A 118 39.24 14.89 30.53
CA HIS A 118 40.07 16.04 30.90
C HIS A 118 41.53 15.66 31.17
N ARG A 119 41.75 14.58 31.95
CA ARG A 119 43.10 14.07 32.24
C ARG A 119 43.84 13.66 30.97
N SER A 120 43.15 12.98 30.06
CA SER A 120 43.73 12.51 28.79
C SER A 120 44.09 13.69 27.89
N ARG A 121 43.24 14.72 27.87
CA ARG A 121 43.48 15.98 27.14
C ARG A 121 44.68 16.75 27.68
N GLU A 122 44.81 16.88 29.00
CA GLU A 122 45.96 17.54 29.63
C GLU A 122 47.28 16.86 29.26
N LEU A 123 47.33 15.53 29.37
CA LEU A 123 48.50 14.74 29.01
C LEU A 123 48.85 14.89 27.52
N TRP A 124 47.84 14.82 26.66
CA TRP A 124 48.01 14.99 25.22
C TRP A 124 48.57 16.36 24.87
N VAL A 125 47.99 17.45 25.40
CA VAL A 125 48.46 18.82 25.13
C VAL A 125 49.88 19.04 25.66
N SER A 126 50.22 18.43 26.80
CA SER A 126 51.58 18.50 27.35
C SER A 126 52.60 17.78 26.47
N GLN A 127 52.24 16.66 25.86
CA GLN A 127 53.17 15.82 25.09
C GLN A 127 53.21 16.21 23.60
N TYR A 128 52.08 16.69 23.06
CA TYR A 128 51.87 17.02 21.65
C TYR A 128 51.20 18.40 21.51
N PRO A 129 51.87 19.50 21.90
CA PRO A 129 51.25 20.84 21.97
C PRO A 129 50.78 21.39 20.62
N HIS A 130 51.27 20.84 19.51
CA HIS A 130 50.90 21.25 18.15
C HIS A 130 49.81 20.38 17.51
N GLU A 131 49.40 19.29 18.17
CA GLU A 131 48.35 18.40 17.69
C GLU A 131 47.10 18.57 18.55
N PRO A 132 45.95 18.97 17.98
CA PRO A 132 44.73 19.12 18.76
C PRO A 132 44.29 17.77 19.34
N PHE A 133 43.71 17.78 20.54
CA PHE A 133 43.09 16.57 21.12
C PHE A 133 41.80 16.24 20.38
N ASP A 134 40.87 17.19 20.30
CA ASP A 134 39.62 17.06 19.56
C ASP A 134 39.80 17.64 18.14
N ILE A 135 39.48 16.86 17.11
CA ILE A 135 39.45 17.37 15.73
C ILE A 135 38.04 17.85 15.38
N ASP A 136 37.95 18.92 14.59
CA ASP A 136 36.67 19.36 14.04
C ASP A 136 36.23 18.39 12.94
N LEU A 137 35.28 17.52 13.29
CA LEU A 137 34.71 16.51 12.40
C LEU A 137 33.72 17.12 11.38
N ASN A 138 33.33 18.39 11.53
CA ASN A 138 32.39 19.09 10.64
C ASN A 138 33.07 20.06 9.68
N ALA A 139 34.28 20.54 9.99
CA ALA A 139 35.09 21.27 9.03
C ALA A 139 35.45 20.37 7.84
N SER A 140 35.43 20.91 6.62
CA SER A 140 36.04 20.25 5.47
C SER A 140 37.53 20.12 5.76
N VAL A 141 37.94 18.96 6.26
CA VAL A 141 39.34 18.72 6.64
C VAL A 141 40.20 18.88 5.40
N ALA A 142 40.87 20.02 5.29
CA ALA A 142 42.01 20.18 4.42
C ALA A 142 43.05 19.19 4.92
N VAL A 143 43.13 18.05 4.24
CA VAL A 143 44.03 16.94 4.55
C VAL A 143 45.45 17.52 4.52
N LYS A 144 46.05 17.72 5.70
CA LYS A 144 47.50 17.83 5.75
C LYS A 144 48.02 16.46 5.33
N GLU A 145 48.67 16.39 4.17
CA GLU A 145 49.36 15.16 3.76
C GLU A 145 50.24 14.71 4.92
N SER A 146 49.90 13.54 5.46
CA SER A 146 50.66 12.95 6.54
C SER A 146 52.06 12.67 6.00
N PRO A 147 53.15 13.02 6.71
CA PRO A 147 54.50 12.70 6.25
C PRO A 147 54.56 11.19 6.02
N HIS A 148 54.85 10.76 4.79
CA HIS A 148 54.91 9.34 4.40
C HIS A 148 55.95 8.60 5.27
N ARG A 149 55.50 8.10 6.41
CA ARG A 149 56.20 7.11 7.23
C ARG A 149 55.51 5.78 6.99
N GLU A 150 56.32 4.76 6.78
CA GLU A 150 55.84 3.38 6.63
C GLU A 150 55.17 2.97 7.95
N THR A 151 53.89 2.60 7.89
CA THR A 151 53.13 2.15 9.07
C THR A 151 53.66 0.82 9.56
N LYS A 152 53.75 0.67 10.88
CA LYS A 152 54.11 -0.58 11.55
C LYS A 152 52.91 -1.47 11.86
N LEU A 153 51.70 -0.97 11.63
CA LEU A 153 50.46 -1.72 11.81
C LEU A 153 50.35 -2.81 10.74
N THR A 154 50.16 -4.05 11.17
CA THR A 154 49.96 -5.18 10.25
C THR A 154 48.48 -5.48 10.02
N TYR A 155 47.58 -4.98 10.88
CA TYR A 155 46.14 -5.05 10.67
C TYR A 155 45.63 -3.93 9.74
N ASP A 156 44.84 -4.27 8.72
CA ASP A 156 44.17 -3.28 7.87
C ASP A 156 42.96 -2.67 8.61
N ILE A 157 43.25 -1.71 9.50
CA ILE A 157 42.25 -1.01 10.30
C ILE A 157 41.29 -0.22 9.41
N MET A 158 41.73 0.27 8.25
CA MET A 158 40.87 1.02 7.33
C MET A 158 39.76 0.12 6.78
N ALA A 159 40.13 -1.04 6.21
CA ALA A 159 39.15 -2.00 5.73
C ALA A 159 38.28 -2.56 6.86
N ALA A 160 38.86 -2.80 8.04
CA ALA A 160 38.11 -3.25 9.22
C ALA A 160 37.07 -2.21 9.67
N THR A 161 37.42 -0.93 9.64
CA THR A 161 36.52 0.17 9.99
C THR A 161 35.33 0.25 9.05
N LEU A 162 35.56 0.05 7.75
CA LEU A 162 34.49 0.03 6.75
C LEU A 162 33.56 -1.18 6.94
N ARG A 163 34.08 -2.34 7.36
CA ARG A 163 33.24 -3.50 7.72
C ARG A 163 32.42 -3.23 8.98
N GLN A 164 33.02 -2.61 10.00
CA GLN A 164 32.36 -2.35 11.28
C GLN A 164 31.26 -1.29 11.19
N LYS A 165 31.35 -0.36 10.22
CA LYS A 165 30.26 0.58 9.88
C LYS A 165 28.93 -0.15 9.67
N SER A 166 28.95 -1.30 8.98
CA SER A 166 27.75 -2.09 8.71
C SER A 166 27.20 -2.80 9.95
N PHE A 167 28.05 -3.19 10.90
CA PHE A 167 27.63 -3.81 12.16
C PHE A 167 26.94 -2.82 13.10
N ILE A 168 27.50 -1.61 13.26
CA ILE A 168 26.90 -0.51 14.04
C ILE A 168 25.53 -0.13 13.48
N TYR A 169 25.41 -0.16 12.15
CA TYR A 169 24.17 0.04 11.46
C TYR A 169 23.13 -1.00 11.87
N GLN A 170 23.47 -2.29 11.78
CA GLN A 170 22.56 -3.40 12.05
C GLN A 170 22.05 -3.46 13.51
N VAL A 171 22.88 -3.15 14.51
CA VAL A 171 22.48 -3.18 15.92
C VAL A 171 21.63 -1.97 16.37
N ASN A 172 21.48 -0.94 15.53
CA ASN A 172 20.77 0.30 15.85
C ASN A 172 19.46 0.51 15.07
N LEU A 173 19.03 -0.45 14.24
CA LEU A 173 17.87 -0.22 13.36
C LEU A 173 16.55 -0.60 14.03
N PHE A 174 15.69 0.40 14.14
CA PHE A 174 14.25 0.20 14.13
C PHE A 174 13.82 0.04 12.65
N ILE A 175 13.55 -1.20 12.23
CA ILE A 175 13.03 -1.53 10.90
C ILE A 175 11.52 -1.71 10.96
N VAL A 176 10.82 -1.27 9.92
CA VAL A 176 9.36 -1.39 9.83
C VAL A 176 9.03 -2.46 8.79
N PRO A 177 8.55 -3.66 9.16
CA PRO A 177 8.19 -4.70 8.20
C PRO A 177 6.91 -4.34 7.43
N CYS A 178 6.72 -4.95 6.25
CA CYS A 178 5.42 -5.01 5.59
C CYS A 178 4.47 -5.93 6.39
N TYR A 179 3.15 -5.78 6.22
CA TYR A 179 2.15 -6.55 6.98
C TYR A 179 2.24 -8.07 6.75
N ASP A 180 2.66 -8.52 5.57
CA ASP A 180 2.90 -9.93 5.28
C ASP A 180 4.04 -10.49 6.14
N ILE A 181 5.17 -9.79 6.17
CA ILE A 181 6.33 -10.13 7.01
C ILE A 181 5.96 -10.04 8.49
N ASP A 182 5.28 -8.96 8.90
CA ASP A 182 4.88 -8.72 10.28
C ASP A 182 3.92 -9.79 10.78
N LEU A 183 2.96 -10.22 9.97
CA LEU A 183 2.04 -11.30 10.30
C LEU A 183 2.77 -12.64 10.51
N ILE A 184 3.70 -12.99 9.62
CA ILE A 184 4.52 -14.20 9.76
C ILE A 184 5.37 -14.10 11.03
N TRP A 185 5.94 -12.93 11.29
CA TRP A 185 6.77 -12.69 12.46
C TRP A 185 5.97 -12.81 13.76
N HIS A 186 4.80 -12.17 13.87
CA HIS A 186 3.89 -12.34 15.00
C HIS A 186 3.49 -13.81 15.20
N THR A 187 3.18 -14.53 14.11
CA THR A 187 2.85 -15.96 14.19
C THR A 187 4.01 -16.77 14.76
N HIS A 188 5.24 -16.46 14.38
CA HIS A 188 6.43 -17.13 14.92
C HIS A 188 6.62 -16.82 16.42
N GLN A 189 6.38 -15.57 16.85
CA GLN A 189 6.47 -15.16 18.26
C GLN A 189 5.45 -15.88 19.17
N LEU A 190 4.33 -16.38 18.64
CA LEU A 190 3.38 -17.22 19.39
C LEU A 190 3.97 -18.57 19.82
N HIS A 191 5.15 -18.94 19.29
CA HIS A 191 5.89 -20.16 19.63
C HIS A 191 7.23 -19.80 20.30
N PRO A 192 7.23 -19.28 21.54
CA PRO A 192 8.38 -18.57 22.13
C PRO A 192 9.67 -19.42 22.20
N LEU A 193 9.58 -20.71 22.49
CA LEU A 193 10.76 -21.60 22.53
C LEU A 193 11.38 -21.80 21.14
N THR A 194 10.54 -22.01 20.12
CA THR A 194 10.98 -22.14 18.72
C THR A 194 11.55 -20.81 18.24
N TYR A 195 10.84 -19.71 18.54
CA TYR A 195 11.25 -18.36 18.19
C TYR A 195 12.63 -18.01 18.74
N THR A 196 12.86 -18.18 20.05
CA THR A 196 14.18 -17.92 20.65
C THR A 196 15.28 -18.75 20.01
N ARG A 197 15.08 -20.07 19.86
CA ARG A 197 16.08 -20.95 19.25
C ARG A 197 16.41 -20.56 17.82
N ASP A 198 15.39 -20.26 17.02
CA ASP A 198 15.56 -19.92 15.61
C ASP A 198 16.19 -18.52 15.46
N MET A 199 15.84 -17.55 16.32
CA MET A 199 16.48 -16.23 16.35
C MET A 199 17.94 -16.30 16.85
N GLU A 200 18.23 -17.11 17.86
CA GLU A 200 19.62 -17.35 18.31
C GLU A 200 20.47 -18.00 17.22
N ALA A 201 19.91 -18.95 16.45
CA ALA A 201 20.61 -19.58 15.34
C ALA A 201 20.92 -18.62 14.19
N VAL A 202 20.01 -17.68 13.89
CA VAL A 202 20.15 -16.74 12.76
C VAL A 202 20.90 -15.45 13.14
N LEU A 203 20.60 -14.89 14.32
CA LEU A 203 21.02 -13.55 14.76
C LEU A 203 21.92 -13.58 16.00
N GLY A 204 22.14 -14.74 16.62
CA GLY A 204 22.94 -14.89 17.84
C GLY A 204 22.25 -14.42 19.13
N HIS A 205 21.00 -13.95 19.04
CA HIS A 205 20.19 -13.51 20.19
C HIS A 205 18.70 -13.54 19.83
N THR A 206 17.83 -13.48 20.84
CA THR A 206 16.38 -13.32 20.61
C THR A 206 16.08 -11.92 20.09
N PHE A 207 15.43 -11.83 18.93
CA PHE A 207 15.06 -10.56 18.32
C PHE A 207 13.76 -10.01 18.92
N ASN A 208 13.77 -8.74 19.37
CA ASN A 208 12.62 -8.11 20.01
C ASN A 208 11.69 -7.47 18.97
N HIS A 209 10.38 -7.58 19.18
CA HIS A 209 9.35 -6.86 18.43
C HIS A 209 8.74 -5.77 19.35
N ASP A 210 8.83 -4.50 18.92
CA ASP A 210 8.27 -3.35 19.63
C ASP A 210 6.99 -2.89 18.92
N ASP A 211 5.84 -3.40 19.37
CA ASP A 211 4.51 -3.12 18.81
C ASP A 211 3.85 -1.84 19.35
N SER A 212 4.55 -1.11 20.20
CA SER A 212 4.01 0.08 20.86
C SER A 212 3.96 1.32 19.96
N VAL A 213 4.66 1.31 18.82
CA VAL A 213 4.86 2.47 17.94
C VAL A 213 3.82 2.49 16.82
N ASN A 214 2.75 3.27 16.99
CA ASN A 214 1.62 3.30 16.05
C ASN A 214 1.38 4.67 15.38
N ASP A 215 2.10 5.71 15.78
CA ASP A 215 1.97 7.03 15.16
C ASP A 215 2.50 7.02 13.72
N ARG A 216 1.65 7.48 12.79
CA ARG A 216 1.87 7.49 11.33
C ARG A 216 1.83 8.89 10.74
N ASN A 217 1.78 9.93 11.56
CA ASN A 217 1.90 11.31 11.08
C ASN A 217 3.24 11.52 10.37
N ASP A 218 3.32 12.60 9.58
CA ASP A 218 4.59 13.04 9.00
C ASP A 218 5.61 13.28 10.14
N ASP A 219 6.86 12.91 9.91
CA ASP A 219 7.97 12.92 10.87
C ASP A 219 7.85 11.97 12.09
N SER A 220 6.80 11.16 12.20
CA SER A 220 6.69 10.13 13.24
C SER A 220 7.80 9.07 13.15
N LYS A 221 8.17 8.48 14.29
CA LYS A 221 9.20 7.41 14.38
C LYS A 221 8.93 6.28 13.37
N LEU A 222 7.66 5.88 13.20
CA LEU A 222 7.28 4.81 12.29
C LEU A 222 7.44 5.23 10.82
N ASN A 223 7.03 6.44 10.45
CA ASN A 223 7.12 6.95 9.07
C ASN A 223 8.57 7.14 8.63
N VAL A 224 9.40 7.78 9.47
CA VAL A 224 10.84 7.96 9.21
C VAL A 224 11.55 6.60 9.07
N ALA A 225 11.19 5.63 9.91
CA ALA A 225 11.78 4.30 9.85
C ALA A 225 11.30 3.46 8.65
N ASP A 226 10.04 3.58 8.22
CA ASP A 226 9.53 2.95 6.98
C ASP A 226 10.32 3.46 5.76
N ALA A 227 10.48 4.77 5.62
CA ALA A 227 11.28 5.36 4.53
C ALA A 227 12.72 4.83 4.53
N LYS A 228 13.36 4.79 5.71
CA LYS A 228 14.71 4.24 5.87
C LYS A 228 14.77 2.75 5.54
N THR A 229 13.78 1.96 5.97
CA THR A 229 13.69 0.52 5.71
C THR A 229 13.58 0.24 4.21
N ARG A 230 12.75 1.01 3.49
CA ARG A 230 12.62 0.91 2.02
C ARG A 230 13.93 1.15 1.30
N MET A 231 14.62 2.24 1.67
CA MET A 231 15.91 2.59 1.07
C MET A 231 16.94 1.47 1.27
N LEU A 232 16.99 0.91 2.48
CA LEU A 232 17.92 -0.16 2.79
C LEU A 232 17.63 -1.47 2.09
N TRP A 233 16.36 -1.84 2.04
CA TRP A 233 15.95 -3.05 1.36
C TRP A 233 16.38 -3.00 -0.11
N HIS A 234 16.12 -1.87 -0.76
CA HIS A 234 16.55 -1.66 -2.14
C HIS A 234 18.08 -1.68 -2.29
N SER A 235 18.82 -1.00 -1.41
CA SER A 235 20.30 -1.01 -1.48
C SER A 235 20.90 -2.39 -1.21
N THR A 236 20.24 -3.22 -0.42
CA THR A 236 20.75 -4.54 0.01
C THR A 236 20.39 -5.64 -0.98
N PHE A 237 19.13 -5.67 -1.43
CA PHE A 237 18.58 -6.78 -2.22
C PHE A 237 18.31 -6.42 -3.69
N GLY A 238 18.42 -5.14 -4.07
CA GLY A 238 18.13 -4.67 -5.43
C GLY A 238 16.66 -4.81 -5.84
N THR A 239 15.77 -5.08 -4.88
CA THR A 239 14.33 -5.28 -5.11
C THR A 239 13.52 -4.21 -4.39
N HIS A 240 12.25 -4.05 -4.75
CA HIS A 240 11.33 -3.21 -3.98
C HIS A 240 11.01 -3.85 -2.63
N PHE A 241 10.91 -3.01 -1.60
CA PHE A 241 10.56 -3.42 -0.24
C PHE A 241 9.12 -3.90 -0.12
N ALA A 242 8.18 -3.18 -0.74
CA ALA A 242 6.76 -3.44 -0.59
C ALA A 242 6.29 -4.57 -1.51
N THR A 243 5.61 -5.56 -0.93
CA THR A 243 4.77 -6.51 -1.66
C THR A 243 3.40 -5.90 -1.90
N CYS A 244 2.83 -6.14 -3.09
CA CYS A 244 1.53 -5.65 -3.49
C CYS A 244 0.46 -6.05 -2.46
N GLY A 245 -0.16 -5.05 -1.85
CA GLY A 245 -1.22 -5.24 -0.87
C GLY A 245 -0.81 -5.60 0.55
N ALA A 246 0.50 -5.65 0.84
CA ALA A 246 1.05 -5.86 2.18
C ALA A 246 1.40 -4.55 2.92
N MET A 247 0.93 -3.40 2.43
CA MET A 247 1.17 -2.09 3.04
C MET A 247 -0.06 -1.53 3.75
N TYR A 248 0.16 -0.59 4.68
CA TYR A 248 -0.89 0.16 5.36
C TYR A 248 -1.75 0.94 4.35
N ARG A 249 -3.08 0.87 4.51
CA ARG A 249 -4.07 1.46 3.59
C ARG A 249 -4.85 2.62 4.20
N GLY A 250 -4.43 3.11 5.36
CA GLY A 250 -5.20 4.06 6.15
C GLY A 250 -6.19 3.37 7.11
N GLU A 251 -6.78 4.18 7.98
CA GLU A 251 -7.81 3.71 8.90
C GLU A 251 -9.05 3.26 8.12
N PRO A 252 -9.75 2.20 8.57
CA PRO A 252 -11.02 1.81 7.98
C PRO A 252 -11.99 3.00 7.92
N PRO A 253 -12.77 3.15 6.84
CA PRO A 253 -13.69 4.28 6.68
C PRO A 253 -14.96 4.14 7.54
N THR A 254 -14.83 3.61 8.75
CA THR A 254 -15.92 3.36 9.69
C THR A 254 -16.69 4.65 9.96
N GLY A 255 -18.01 4.61 9.74
CA GLY A 255 -18.90 5.77 9.89
C GLY A 255 -18.85 6.80 8.76
N LYS A 256 -17.94 6.66 7.79
CA LYS A 256 -17.79 7.58 6.64
C LYS A 256 -18.54 7.12 5.39
N LEU A 257 -18.85 5.83 5.29
CA LEU A 257 -19.60 5.26 4.16
C LEU A 257 -21.10 5.17 4.47
N ARG A 258 -21.93 5.62 3.52
CA ARG A 258 -23.39 5.41 3.59
C ARG A 258 -23.71 3.98 3.14
N HIS A 259 -24.60 3.29 3.84
CA HIS A 259 -25.19 2.05 3.34
C HIS A 259 -26.31 2.35 2.34
N LEU A 260 -26.31 1.64 1.21
CA LEU A 260 -27.44 1.67 0.27
C LEU A 260 -28.62 0.92 0.89
N SER A 261 -29.80 1.53 0.89
CA SER A 261 -31.01 0.84 1.35
C SER A 261 -31.46 -0.22 0.33
N ARG A 262 -32.28 -1.18 0.78
CA ARG A 262 -32.87 -2.19 -0.13
C ARG A 262 -33.64 -1.57 -1.28
N ASP A 263 -34.38 -0.48 -1.04
CA ASP A 263 -35.11 0.25 -2.07
C ASP A 263 -34.18 0.90 -3.11
N GLN A 264 -32.99 1.33 -2.72
CA GLN A 264 -32.00 1.93 -3.63
C GLN A 264 -31.30 0.87 -4.49
N VAL A 265 -31.04 -0.31 -3.93
CA VAL A 265 -30.39 -1.43 -4.67
C VAL A 265 -31.40 -2.18 -5.55
N TYR A 266 -32.67 -2.27 -5.13
CA TYR A 266 -33.68 -3.05 -5.83
C TYR A 266 -33.78 -2.73 -7.33
N PRO A 267 -33.82 -1.46 -7.80
CA PRO A 267 -33.87 -1.12 -9.21
C PRO A 267 -32.67 -1.63 -10.03
N MET A 268 -31.51 -1.90 -9.41
CA MET A 268 -30.29 -2.37 -10.09
C MET A 268 -30.36 -3.84 -10.52
N PHE A 269 -31.16 -4.67 -9.83
CA PHE A 269 -31.27 -6.09 -10.17
C PHE A 269 -31.88 -6.28 -11.55
N ARG A 270 -31.47 -7.32 -12.27
CA ARG A 270 -32.26 -7.84 -13.39
C ARG A 270 -33.59 -8.37 -12.86
N LYS A 271 -34.69 -8.12 -13.56
CA LYS A 271 -36.00 -8.71 -13.24
C LYS A 271 -36.46 -9.59 -14.38
N VAL A 272 -36.94 -10.78 -14.01
CA VAL A 272 -37.58 -11.71 -14.92
C VAL A 272 -38.97 -12.01 -14.40
N ALA A 273 -40.00 -11.65 -15.17
CA ALA A 273 -41.40 -11.84 -14.81
C ALA A 273 -42.21 -12.34 -16.01
N THR A 274 -43.29 -13.08 -15.75
CA THR A 274 -44.27 -13.40 -16.78
C THR A 274 -45.24 -12.25 -16.91
N ILE A 275 -45.41 -11.75 -18.13
CA ILE A 275 -46.42 -10.75 -18.47
C ILE A 275 -47.51 -11.43 -19.28
N ARG A 276 -48.73 -11.46 -18.76
CA ARG A 276 -49.91 -12.00 -19.43
C ARG A 276 -50.82 -10.87 -19.87
N LEU A 277 -50.97 -10.67 -21.16
CA LEU A 277 -51.92 -9.73 -21.73
C LEU A 277 -53.33 -10.35 -21.70
N GLU A 278 -54.18 -9.84 -20.82
CA GLU A 278 -55.57 -10.28 -20.68
C GLU A 278 -56.43 -9.71 -21.80
N THR A 279 -56.38 -8.39 -21.98
CA THR A 279 -57.16 -7.69 -23.00
C THR A 279 -56.31 -6.67 -23.75
N VAL A 280 -56.57 -6.55 -25.05
CA VAL A 280 -56.10 -5.44 -25.88
C VAL A 280 -57.28 -4.94 -26.70
N ASP A 281 -57.59 -3.66 -26.58
CA ASP A 281 -58.64 -2.96 -27.30
C ASP A 281 -58.01 -1.92 -28.22
N LEU A 282 -58.58 -1.71 -29.40
CA LEU A 282 -58.10 -0.76 -30.38
C LEU A 282 -59.29 0.07 -30.86
N ARG A 283 -59.20 1.39 -30.68
CA ARG A 283 -60.27 2.35 -30.99
C ARG A 283 -59.80 3.36 -32.02
N ASP A 284 -60.78 4.03 -32.64
CA ASP A 284 -60.56 5.09 -33.63
C ASP A 284 -59.70 4.66 -34.82
N ILE A 285 -59.95 3.45 -35.34
CA ILE A 285 -59.25 2.91 -36.50
C ILE A 285 -59.70 3.71 -37.75
N PRO A 286 -58.77 4.19 -38.59
CA PRO A 286 -59.09 5.04 -39.74
C PRO A 286 -60.04 4.42 -40.78
N ASP A 287 -60.09 3.09 -40.89
CA ASP A 287 -60.96 2.35 -41.81
C ASP A 287 -61.80 1.29 -41.05
N PRO A 288 -63.10 1.54 -40.79
CA PRO A 288 -63.97 0.63 -40.05
C PRO A 288 -64.40 -0.63 -40.83
N GLY A 289 -64.08 -0.73 -42.13
CA GLY A 289 -64.44 -1.87 -42.97
C GLY A 289 -63.42 -3.02 -42.98
N GLY A 290 -62.17 -2.75 -42.63
CA GLY A 290 -61.06 -3.71 -42.67
C GLY A 290 -60.91 -4.56 -41.40
N MET A 291 -60.42 -5.79 -41.53
CA MET A 291 -59.96 -6.57 -40.38
C MET A 291 -58.71 -5.92 -39.79
N ALA A 292 -58.80 -5.34 -38.59
CA ALA A 292 -57.65 -4.76 -37.91
C ALA A 292 -56.59 -5.84 -37.65
N LYS A 293 -55.32 -5.49 -37.89
CA LYS A 293 -54.17 -6.38 -37.66
C LYS A 293 -53.17 -5.69 -36.75
N LEU A 294 -53.10 -6.11 -35.49
CA LEU A 294 -52.20 -5.54 -34.49
C LEU A 294 -51.12 -6.56 -34.12
N LYS A 295 -49.85 -6.18 -34.25
CA LYS A 295 -48.72 -6.97 -33.72
C LYS A 295 -48.37 -6.43 -32.33
N VAL A 296 -48.24 -7.35 -31.38
CA VAL A 296 -47.78 -7.04 -30.03
C VAL A 296 -46.48 -7.80 -29.79
N SER A 297 -45.44 -7.08 -29.36
CA SER A 297 -44.11 -7.62 -29.10
C SER A 297 -43.48 -6.91 -27.90
N THR A 298 -42.43 -7.47 -27.34
CA THR A 298 -41.52 -6.70 -26.47
C THR A 298 -40.60 -5.85 -27.35
N SER A 299 -40.13 -4.69 -26.88
CA SER A 299 -39.09 -3.90 -27.55
C SER A 299 -37.91 -3.58 -26.63
N GLN A 300 -36.79 -3.22 -27.25
CA GLN A 300 -35.62 -2.65 -26.57
C GLN A 300 -35.06 -1.54 -27.46
N PHE A 301 -34.91 -0.33 -26.91
CA PHE A 301 -34.45 0.84 -27.67
C PHE A 301 -35.25 1.03 -28.99
N GLY A 302 -36.58 0.91 -28.90
CA GLY A 302 -37.49 1.03 -30.04
C GLY A 302 -37.52 -0.15 -31.02
N GLN A 303 -36.60 -1.12 -30.93
CA GLN A 303 -36.56 -2.28 -31.82
C GLN A 303 -37.39 -3.44 -31.27
N SER A 304 -38.25 -4.03 -32.11
CA SER A 304 -39.03 -5.22 -31.75
C SER A 304 -38.11 -6.41 -31.44
N ARG A 305 -38.44 -7.14 -30.36
CA ARG A 305 -37.75 -8.33 -29.88
C ARG A 305 -38.67 -9.54 -29.97
N ALA A 306 -39.09 -10.11 -28.84
CA ALA A 306 -39.97 -11.27 -28.82
C ALA A 306 -41.41 -10.91 -29.18
N LYS A 307 -41.99 -11.61 -30.15
CA LYS A 307 -43.41 -11.51 -30.49
C LYS A 307 -44.27 -12.13 -29.38
N ILE A 308 -45.31 -11.43 -28.98
CA ILE A 308 -46.34 -11.92 -28.04
C ILE A 308 -47.55 -12.42 -28.82
N ALA A 309 -48.09 -11.59 -29.72
CA ALA A 309 -49.28 -11.91 -30.49
C ALA A 309 -49.32 -11.22 -31.85
N SER A 310 -50.08 -11.80 -32.79
CA SER A 310 -50.55 -11.12 -33.99
C SER A 310 -52.06 -11.24 -34.03
N LEU A 311 -52.73 -10.16 -33.65
CA LEU A 311 -54.16 -10.09 -33.47
C LEU A 311 -54.81 -9.69 -34.80
N LYS A 312 -55.86 -10.40 -35.19
CA LYS A 312 -56.64 -10.15 -36.40
C LYS A 312 -58.12 -10.09 -36.06
N GLY A 313 -58.89 -9.34 -36.83
CA GLY A 313 -60.35 -9.23 -36.67
C GLY A 313 -60.76 -8.02 -35.84
N ARG A 314 -61.93 -8.08 -35.21
CA ARG A 314 -62.50 -6.94 -34.48
C ARG A 314 -62.03 -6.94 -33.01
N PRO A 315 -61.44 -5.84 -32.50
CA PRO A 315 -61.17 -5.67 -31.07
C PRO A 315 -62.49 -5.55 -30.26
N PRO A 316 -62.47 -5.78 -28.94
CA PRO A 316 -61.32 -6.09 -28.11
C PRO A 316 -60.92 -7.57 -28.19
N TRP A 317 -59.61 -7.82 -28.22
CA TRP A 317 -59.05 -9.16 -28.12
C TRP A 317 -58.88 -9.55 -26.65
N ARG A 318 -59.22 -10.80 -26.32
CA ARG A 318 -59.08 -11.39 -24.98
C ARG A 318 -58.12 -12.58 -25.03
N ASN A 319 -57.46 -12.86 -23.90
CA ASN A 319 -56.44 -13.91 -23.79
C ASN A 319 -55.34 -13.77 -24.86
N VAL A 320 -54.84 -12.54 -25.02
CA VAL A 320 -53.95 -12.13 -26.12
C VAL A 320 -52.67 -12.95 -26.17
N GLY A 321 -52.08 -13.26 -25.00
CA GLY A 321 -50.89 -14.08 -24.90
C GLY A 321 -50.09 -13.79 -23.64
N GLN A 322 -48.96 -14.48 -23.49
CA GLN A 322 -48.03 -14.24 -22.40
C GLN A 322 -46.58 -14.31 -22.87
N ILE A 323 -45.68 -13.65 -22.15
CA ILE A 323 -44.25 -13.66 -22.43
C ILE A 323 -43.45 -13.65 -21.14
N CYS A 324 -42.30 -14.33 -21.15
CA CYS A 324 -41.28 -14.16 -20.12
C CYS A 324 -40.52 -12.86 -20.41
N PHE A 325 -40.86 -11.79 -19.71
CA PHE A 325 -40.20 -10.50 -19.82
C PHE A 325 -38.92 -10.49 -18.98
N ASP A 326 -37.84 -10.01 -19.59
CA ASP A 326 -36.50 -9.95 -19.01
C ASP A 326 -35.96 -8.54 -19.23
N THR A 327 -35.76 -7.78 -18.13
CA THR A 327 -35.33 -6.38 -18.21
C THR A 327 -33.96 -6.18 -18.86
N MET A 328 -33.18 -7.25 -19.05
CA MET A 328 -31.93 -7.21 -19.83
C MET A 328 -32.14 -7.27 -21.34
N LYS A 329 -33.27 -7.81 -21.81
CA LYS A 329 -33.55 -8.06 -23.23
C LYS A 329 -34.61 -7.13 -23.81
N ALA A 330 -35.42 -6.52 -22.96
CA ALA A 330 -36.50 -5.63 -23.34
C ALA A 330 -36.77 -4.59 -22.26
N ASP A 331 -37.25 -3.41 -22.67
CA ASP A 331 -37.65 -2.31 -21.78
C ASP A 331 -39.17 -2.03 -21.85
N SER A 332 -39.84 -2.43 -22.93
CA SER A 332 -41.20 -1.99 -23.23
C SER A 332 -42.07 -3.06 -23.92
N LEU A 333 -43.39 -2.83 -23.92
CA LEU A 333 -44.34 -3.50 -24.82
C LEU A 333 -44.58 -2.61 -26.04
N LYS A 334 -44.34 -3.14 -27.24
CA LYS A 334 -44.53 -2.45 -28.50
C LYS A 334 -45.78 -2.95 -29.23
N PHE A 335 -46.59 -2.00 -29.67
CA PHE A 335 -47.84 -2.21 -30.40
C PHE A 335 -47.69 -1.64 -31.81
N GLN A 336 -47.92 -2.45 -32.84
CA GLN A 336 -47.77 -2.04 -34.23
C GLN A 336 -49.05 -2.36 -35.00
N LEU A 337 -49.73 -1.33 -35.48
CA LEU A 337 -50.87 -1.47 -36.38
C LEU A 337 -50.37 -1.75 -37.80
N ILE A 338 -50.86 -2.82 -38.40
CA ILE A 338 -50.45 -3.27 -39.72
C ILE A 338 -51.56 -2.95 -40.72
N GLY A 339 -51.22 -2.17 -41.73
CA GLY A 339 -52.04 -1.96 -42.92
C GLY A 339 -51.66 -2.96 -44.00
N GLU A 340 -52.63 -3.33 -44.82
CA GLU A 340 -52.42 -4.13 -46.03
C GLU A 340 -52.74 -3.27 -47.24
N THR A 341 -51.80 -3.19 -48.17
CA THR A 341 -51.96 -2.49 -49.46
C THR A 341 -51.98 -3.56 -50.55
N PHE A 342 -53.01 -3.52 -51.40
CA PHE A 342 -53.15 -4.42 -52.53
C PHE A 342 -52.98 -3.64 -53.82
N LEU A 343 -51.96 -4.00 -54.62
CA LEU A 343 -51.78 -3.48 -55.98
C LEU A 343 -51.83 -4.69 -56.93
N GLY A 344 -53.02 -5.04 -57.42
CA GLY A 344 -53.25 -6.26 -58.21
C GLY A 344 -53.16 -7.54 -57.37
N CYS A 345 -52.43 -8.55 -57.85
CA CYS A 345 -52.25 -9.85 -57.15
C CYS A 345 -51.11 -9.85 -56.09
N LEU A 346 -50.43 -8.72 -55.89
CA LEU A 346 -49.34 -8.56 -54.93
C LEU A 346 -49.83 -7.71 -53.75
N GLY A 347 -49.99 -8.36 -52.59
CA GLY A 347 -50.31 -7.69 -51.33
C GLY A 347 -49.04 -7.42 -50.51
N SER A 348 -48.83 -6.18 -50.08
CA SER A 348 -47.77 -5.81 -49.14
C SER A 348 -48.37 -5.39 -47.79
N SER A 349 -47.73 -5.78 -46.69
CA SER A 349 -48.13 -5.35 -45.35
C SER A 349 -47.08 -4.45 -44.73
N SER A 350 -47.47 -3.28 -44.23
CA SER A 350 -46.58 -2.29 -43.60
C SER A 350 -47.11 -1.85 -42.23
N VAL A 351 -46.23 -1.30 -41.41
CA VAL A 351 -46.63 -0.66 -40.14
C VAL A 351 -47.20 0.71 -40.47
N VAL A 352 -48.44 0.97 -40.04
CA VAL A 352 -49.16 2.23 -40.28
C VAL A 352 -49.10 3.16 -39.07
N ALA A 353 -49.04 2.58 -37.87
CA ALA A 353 -48.94 3.31 -36.61
C ALA A 353 -48.27 2.40 -35.56
N GLU A 354 -47.43 2.96 -34.70
CA GLU A 354 -46.82 2.20 -33.61
C GLU A 354 -46.51 3.08 -32.39
N ASN A 355 -46.58 2.48 -31.21
CA ASN A 355 -46.08 3.09 -29.98
C ASN A 355 -45.68 2.00 -28.98
N GLU A 356 -44.98 2.38 -27.92
CA GLU A 356 -44.53 1.48 -26.88
C GLU A 356 -44.83 1.98 -25.47
N PHE A 357 -45.06 1.05 -24.55
CA PHE A 357 -45.24 1.32 -23.13
C PHE A 357 -44.06 0.76 -22.34
N SER A 358 -43.28 1.62 -21.69
CA SER A 358 -42.15 1.20 -20.87
C SER A 358 -42.61 0.44 -19.63
N LEU A 359 -42.08 -0.77 -19.47
CA LEU A 359 -42.32 -1.62 -18.30
C LEU A 359 -41.29 -1.40 -17.20
N LEU A 360 -40.18 -0.67 -17.45
CA LEU A 360 -39.15 -0.45 -16.44
C LEU A 360 -39.69 0.19 -15.13
N PRO A 361 -40.60 1.19 -15.17
CA PRO A 361 -41.20 1.74 -13.95
C PRO A 361 -42.08 0.75 -13.18
N VAL A 362 -42.63 -0.28 -13.84
CA VAL A 362 -43.41 -1.34 -13.20
C VAL A 362 -42.51 -2.22 -12.32
N PHE A 363 -41.23 -2.33 -12.69
CA PHE A 363 -40.23 -3.15 -12.00
C PHE A 363 -39.28 -2.35 -11.09
N SER A 364 -39.48 -1.04 -10.91
CA SER A 364 -38.58 -0.18 -10.13
C SER A 364 -38.84 -0.22 -8.62
N CYS A 365 -40.04 -0.61 -8.19
CA CYS A 365 -40.44 -0.63 -6.79
C CYS A 365 -40.46 -2.04 -6.19
N MET A 366 -40.10 -2.18 -4.91
CA MET A 366 -40.15 -3.47 -4.19
C MET A 366 -41.58 -4.00 -4.04
N LYS A 367 -42.58 -3.12 -3.98
CA LYS A 367 -44.00 -3.53 -3.97
C LYS A 367 -44.38 -3.92 -5.40
N PRO A 368 -44.71 -5.19 -5.67
CA PRO A 368 -44.95 -5.65 -7.03
C PRO A 368 -46.26 -5.06 -7.55
N VAL A 369 -46.19 -4.39 -8.69
CA VAL A 369 -47.37 -4.07 -9.49
C VAL A 369 -47.83 -5.36 -10.15
N THR A 370 -49.04 -5.82 -9.82
CA THR A 370 -49.58 -7.09 -10.32
C THR A 370 -50.45 -6.92 -11.55
N VAL A 371 -50.99 -5.71 -11.77
CA VAL A 371 -51.86 -5.38 -12.90
C VAL A 371 -51.44 -4.03 -13.48
N VAL A 372 -51.30 -3.98 -14.80
CA VAL A 372 -51.04 -2.76 -15.57
C VAL A 372 -52.19 -2.55 -16.53
N GLU A 373 -52.88 -1.42 -16.39
CA GLU A 373 -53.94 -0.97 -17.29
C GLU A 373 -53.57 0.39 -17.84
N GLN A 374 -53.44 0.49 -19.16
CA GLN A 374 -52.98 1.70 -19.83
C GLN A 374 -53.67 1.91 -21.17
N THR A 375 -53.75 3.18 -21.56
CA THR A 375 -54.20 3.61 -22.90
C THR A 375 -53.18 4.57 -23.48
N LEU A 376 -52.75 4.33 -24.72
CA LEU A 376 -51.78 5.16 -25.42
C LEU A 376 -52.16 5.32 -26.90
N PRO A 377 -51.86 6.49 -27.51
CA PRO A 377 -52.01 6.70 -28.94
C PRO A 377 -50.94 5.94 -29.72
N LEU A 378 -51.29 5.38 -30.88
CA LEU A 378 -50.33 4.72 -31.78
C LEU A 378 -49.68 5.67 -32.80
N SER A 379 -50.11 6.92 -32.88
CA SER A 379 -49.48 7.92 -33.75
C SER A 379 -49.52 9.31 -33.11
N ASP A 380 -48.71 10.22 -33.66
CA ASP A 380 -48.62 11.61 -33.21
C ASP A 380 -49.94 12.39 -33.36
N THR A 381 -50.87 11.89 -34.18
CA THR A 381 -52.22 12.48 -34.33
C THR A 381 -53.12 12.19 -33.11
N GLY A 382 -52.65 11.39 -32.15
CA GLY A 382 -53.41 10.98 -30.98
C GLY A 382 -54.33 9.77 -31.22
N LYS A 383 -54.38 9.25 -32.45
CA LYS A 383 -55.21 8.12 -32.89
C LYS A 383 -54.43 7.19 -33.83
N PRO A 384 -54.78 5.90 -33.97
CA PRO A 384 -55.74 5.15 -33.17
C PRO A 384 -55.23 4.93 -31.73
N LEU A 385 -56.14 4.68 -30.79
CA LEU A 385 -55.82 4.45 -29.38
C LEU A 385 -55.76 2.94 -29.09
N VAL A 386 -54.69 2.49 -28.44
CA VAL A 386 -54.61 1.13 -27.90
C VAL A 386 -54.79 1.17 -26.39
N SER A 387 -55.73 0.37 -25.88
CA SER A 387 -55.91 0.13 -24.45
C SER A 387 -55.57 -1.32 -24.14
N PHE A 388 -54.85 -1.59 -23.06
CA PHE A 388 -54.52 -2.95 -22.68
C PHE A 388 -54.58 -3.17 -21.18
N ARG A 389 -54.83 -4.42 -20.79
CA ARG A 389 -54.73 -4.94 -19.43
C ARG A 389 -53.75 -6.09 -19.39
N ALA A 390 -52.71 -5.97 -18.57
CA ALA A 390 -51.70 -6.99 -18.37
C ALA A 390 -51.60 -7.38 -16.90
N HIS A 391 -51.47 -8.69 -16.65
CA HIS A 391 -51.07 -9.22 -15.34
C HIS A 391 -49.57 -9.46 -15.34
N VAL A 392 -48.91 -9.04 -14.27
CA VAL A 392 -47.46 -9.16 -14.08
C VAL A 392 -47.23 -10.09 -12.89
N SER A 393 -46.55 -11.21 -13.13
CA SER A 393 -46.17 -12.12 -12.05
C SER A 393 -45.15 -11.46 -11.12
N HIS A 394 -45.00 -11.98 -9.90
CA HIS A 394 -43.91 -11.56 -9.02
C HIS A 394 -42.55 -11.73 -9.74
N PRO A 395 -41.71 -10.68 -9.81
CA PRO A 395 -40.46 -10.75 -10.54
C PRO A 395 -39.43 -11.60 -9.79
N ARG A 396 -38.72 -12.47 -10.52
CA ARG A 396 -37.52 -13.12 -10.02
C ARG A 396 -36.33 -12.19 -10.22
N LEU A 397 -35.56 -11.97 -9.15
CA LEU A 397 -34.33 -11.18 -9.21
C LEU A 397 -33.21 -12.02 -9.84
N GLY A 398 -32.54 -11.46 -10.83
CA GLY A 398 -31.33 -11.98 -11.45
C GLY A 398 -30.12 -11.11 -11.13
N PRO A 399 -28.93 -11.44 -11.68
CA PRO A 399 -27.70 -10.69 -11.38
C PRO A 399 -27.81 -9.21 -11.77
N ILE A 400 -27.14 -8.36 -11.00
CA ILE A 400 -26.88 -6.96 -11.38
C ILE A 400 -25.79 -6.97 -12.46
N ARG A 401 -26.01 -6.24 -13.56
CA ARG A 401 -24.93 -5.94 -14.52
C ARG A 401 -24.59 -4.47 -14.44
N LEU A 402 -23.34 -4.20 -14.11
CA LEU A 402 -22.79 -2.86 -14.11
C LEU A 402 -22.07 -2.65 -15.45
N HIS A 403 -22.28 -1.49 -16.04
CA HIS A 403 -21.55 -1.01 -17.21
C HIS A 403 -20.83 0.27 -16.82
N LEU A 404 -19.59 0.43 -17.28
CA LEU A 404 -18.77 1.60 -17.01
C LEU A 404 -18.73 2.48 -18.26
N ASP A 405 -19.29 3.68 -18.16
CA ASP A 405 -19.11 4.73 -19.16
C ASP A 405 -17.97 5.65 -18.69
N VAL A 406 -16.87 5.65 -19.44
CA VAL A 406 -15.66 6.39 -19.09
C VAL A 406 -15.71 7.81 -19.66
N SER A 407 -15.58 8.81 -18.79
CA SER A 407 -15.37 10.20 -19.21
C SER A 407 -13.88 10.53 -19.40
N GLY A 408 -13.58 11.66 -20.04
CA GLY A 408 -12.22 12.18 -20.12
C GLY A 408 -11.61 12.51 -18.76
N PHE A 409 -10.28 12.55 -18.69
CA PHE A 409 -9.54 12.95 -17.50
C PHE A 409 -9.35 14.47 -17.45
N GLU A 410 -9.53 15.05 -16.27
CA GLU A 410 -9.24 16.47 -16.00
C GLU A 410 -8.17 16.59 -14.92
N ARG A 411 -7.19 17.48 -15.11
CA ARG A 411 -6.24 17.84 -14.05
C ARG A 411 -6.90 18.86 -13.11
N LYS A 412 -6.93 18.57 -11.81
CA LYS A 412 -7.43 19.49 -10.77
C LYS A 412 -6.43 19.58 -9.63
N GLU A 413 -6.26 20.78 -9.09
CA GLU A 413 -5.61 20.97 -7.79
C GLU A 413 -6.58 20.57 -6.68
N MET A 414 -6.14 19.69 -5.79
CA MET A 414 -6.94 19.27 -4.65
C MET A 414 -6.92 20.35 -3.57
N ILE A 415 -8.06 20.97 -3.32
CA ILE A 415 -8.22 21.99 -2.28
C ILE A 415 -8.91 21.34 -1.07
N GLY A 416 -8.22 21.22 0.05
CA GLY A 416 -8.76 20.74 1.33
C GLY A 416 -7.84 19.80 2.12
N SER A 417 -8.20 19.50 3.37
CA SER A 417 -7.48 18.52 4.23
C SER A 417 -7.76 17.08 3.79
N MET A 418 -6.95 16.11 4.25
CA MET A 418 -7.21 14.68 4.01
C MET A 418 -8.65 14.27 4.37
N GLU A 419 -9.27 14.94 5.34
CA GLU A 419 -10.65 14.73 5.79
C GLU A 419 -11.68 15.17 4.75
N SER A 420 -11.38 16.17 3.90
CA SER A 420 -12.30 16.61 2.85
C SER A 420 -12.47 15.60 1.72
N LEU A 421 -11.59 14.59 1.66
CA LEU A 421 -11.70 13.44 0.76
C LEU A 421 -12.71 12.39 1.26
N TRP A 422 -13.06 12.46 2.55
CA TRP A 422 -13.94 11.54 3.25
C TRP A 422 -15.32 12.19 3.49
N GLY A 423 -16.09 12.47 2.43
CA GLY A 423 -17.40 13.10 2.63
C GLY A 423 -18.11 13.48 1.34
N PRO A 424 -19.25 14.20 1.42
CA PRO A 424 -19.91 14.77 0.25
C PRO A 424 -18.97 15.81 -0.34
N VAL A 425 -18.05 15.39 -1.20
CA VAL A 425 -17.09 16.30 -1.78
C VAL A 425 -17.88 17.25 -2.69
N PRO A 426 -17.84 18.57 -2.48
CA PRO A 426 -18.35 19.52 -3.44
C PRO A 426 -17.32 19.64 -4.56
N ILE A 427 -16.94 18.53 -5.19
CA ILE A 427 -16.23 18.62 -6.47
C ILE A 427 -17.34 18.89 -7.48
N MET A 428 -17.43 20.14 -7.93
CA MET A 428 -18.06 20.48 -9.21
C MET A 428 -17.38 19.63 -10.30
N LEU A 429 -17.99 18.51 -10.65
CA LEU A 429 -17.66 17.72 -11.83
C LEU A 429 -18.96 17.56 -12.62
N THR A 430 -19.10 18.42 -13.61
CA THR A 430 -20.03 18.29 -14.72
C THR A 430 -19.64 17.10 -15.58
N ALA A 431 -20.03 15.90 -15.18
CA ALA A 431 -20.06 14.73 -16.06
C ALA A 431 -21.53 14.43 -16.39
N ILE A 432 -21.99 14.94 -17.53
CA ILE A 432 -23.31 14.67 -18.09
C ILE A 432 -23.23 13.29 -18.73
N SER A 433 -23.68 12.22 -18.05
CA SER A 433 -24.03 10.98 -18.74
C SER A 433 -25.45 11.13 -19.28
N THR A 434 -25.64 10.86 -20.56
CA THR A 434 -26.95 10.92 -21.26
C THR A 434 -27.87 9.72 -20.95
N GLY A 435 -27.50 8.90 -19.97
CA GLY A 435 -28.35 7.90 -19.33
C GLY A 435 -28.56 8.23 -17.85
N LYS A 436 -29.63 7.70 -17.24
CA LYS A 436 -29.96 7.91 -15.82
C LYS A 436 -28.95 7.14 -14.94
N ALA A 437 -27.71 7.63 -14.82
CA ALA A 437 -26.64 6.98 -14.08
C ALA A 437 -27.05 6.78 -12.62
N MET A 438 -27.06 5.52 -12.18
CA MET A 438 -27.44 5.16 -10.81
C MET A 438 -26.27 5.34 -9.82
N LEU A 439 -25.03 5.28 -10.31
CA LEU A 439 -23.81 5.38 -9.51
C LEU A 439 -22.82 6.29 -10.24
N GLN A 440 -22.09 7.09 -9.47
CA GLN A 440 -20.98 7.91 -9.96
C GLN A 440 -19.67 7.34 -9.43
N CYS A 441 -18.71 7.08 -10.30
CA CYS A 441 -17.39 6.57 -9.97
C CYS A 441 -16.34 7.65 -10.27
N ASN A 442 -15.64 8.13 -9.24
CA ASN A 442 -14.54 9.08 -9.39
C ASN A 442 -13.21 8.34 -9.26
N VAL A 443 -12.33 8.49 -10.24
CA VAL A 443 -10.95 8.00 -10.17
C VAL A 443 -10.05 9.21 -9.87
N LEU A 444 -9.47 9.23 -8.68
CA LEU A 444 -8.52 10.26 -8.23
C LEU A 444 -7.12 9.70 -8.39
N HIS A 445 -6.25 10.41 -9.11
CA HIS A 445 -4.87 9.99 -9.31
C HIS A 445 -3.90 11.00 -8.71
N SER A 446 -2.99 10.53 -7.85
CA SER A 446 -1.89 11.31 -7.29
C SER A 446 -0.58 10.92 -7.98
N LEU A 447 -0.06 11.83 -8.81
CA LEU A 447 1.20 11.62 -9.54
C LEU A 447 2.40 11.59 -8.59
N SER A 448 2.40 12.42 -7.54
CA SER A 448 3.50 12.48 -6.57
C SER A 448 3.57 11.22 -5.71
N LEU A 449 2.42 10.67 -5.33
CA LEU A 449 2.34 9.45 -4.53
C LEU A 449 2.33 8.17 -5.38
N LEU A 450 2.28 8.30 -6.72
CA LEU A 450 2.05 7.20 -7.65
C LEU A 450 0.89 6.31 -7.20
N GLN A 451 -0.24 6.90 -6.82
CA GLN A 451 -1.38 6.19 -6.24
C GLN A 451 -2.70 6.64 -6.85
N SER A 452 -3.70 5.77 -6.81
CA SER A 452 -5.06 6.07 -7.26
C SER A 452 -6.09 5.75 -6.16
N ALA A 453 -7.21 6.47 -6.15
CA ALA A 453 -8.36 6.12 -5.34
C ALA A 453 -9.60 6.11 -6.23
N ILE A 454 -10.47 5.13 -6.00
CA ILE A 454 -11.79 5.05 -6.60
C ILE A 454 -12.81 5.38 -5.52
N HIS A 455 -13.62 6.40 -5.76
CA HIS A 455 -14.76 6.73 -4.92
C HIS A 455 -16.04 6.39 -5.68
N VAL A 456 -16.96 5.68 -5.04
CA VAL A 456 -18.27 5.36 -5.62
C VAL A 456 -19.37 6.04 -4.82
N PHE A 457 -20.14 6.86 -5.53
CA PHE A 457 -21.22 7.68 -5.00
C PHE A 457 -22.57 7.22 -5.53
N SER A 458 -23.59 7.41 -4.70
CA SER A 458 -25.01 7.30 -5.05
C SER A 458 -25.73 8.52 -4.47
N GLU A 459 -26.47 9.27 -5.28
CA GLU A 459 -27.18 10.50 -4.86
C GLU A 459 -26.24 11.51 -4.15
N GLY A 460 -25.01 11.67 -4.66
CA GLY A 460 -24.02 12.60 -4.09
C GLY A 460 -23.40 12.15 -2.76
N LYS A 461 -23.69 10.94 -2.27
CA LYS A 461 -23.09 10.38 -1.04
C LYS A 461 -22.22 9.17 -1.37
N MET A 462 -21.04 9.12 -0.76
CA MET A 462 -20.09 8.02 -0.93
C MET A 462 -20.60 6.77 -0.19
N PHE A 463 -20.63 5.63 -0.86
CA PHE A 463 -21.01 4.35 -0.25
C PHE A 463 -19.92 3.29 -0.40
N ALA A 464 -18.95 3.49 -1.30
CA ALA A 464 -17.76 2.67 -1.39
C ALA A 464 -16.54 3.53 -1.75
N VAL A 465 -15.38 3.12 -1.23
CA VAL A 465 -14.07 3.64 -1.57
C VAL A 465 -13.12 2.47 -1.74
N ALA A 466 -12.27 2.54 -2.76
CA ALA A 466 -11.18 1.62 -2.94
C ALA A 466 -9.91 2.43 -3.21
N HIS A 467 -8.91 2.28 -2.36
CA HIS A 467 -7.57 2.80 -2.65
C HIS A 467 -6.89 1.81 -3.62
N LEU A 468 -6.73 2.22 -4.88
CA LEU A 468 -5.90 1.52 -5.86
C LEU A 468 -4.44 1.87 -5.56
N VAL A 469 -3.78 0.98 -4.85
CA VAL A 469 -2.41 1.16 -4.38
C VAL A 469 -1.46 1.02 -5.57
N GLY A 470 -0.96 2.14 -6.07
CA GLY A 470 0.12 2.26 -7.06
C GLY A 470 0.26 1.29 -8.23
N SER A 471 1.39 1.40 -8.92
CA SER A 471 1.74 0.56 -10.08
C SER A 471 1.95 -0.92 -9.73
N ASP A 472 1.93 -1.24 -8.44
CA ASP A 472 2.09 -2.57 -7.86
C ASP A 472 0.77 -3.34 -7.76
N THR A 473 -0.41 -2.70 -7.76
CA THR A 473 -1.70 -3.44 -7.71
C THR A 473 -2.44 -3.57 -9.04
N LEU A 474 -1.92 -2.95 -10.10
CA LEU A 474 -2.41 -3.21 -11.45
C LEU A 474 -1.61 -4.37 -12.06
N PRO A 475 -2.27 -5.38 -12.66
CA PRO A 475 -1.56 -6.40 -13.40
C PRO A 475 -0.70 -5.75 -14.48
N LEU A 476 0.56 -6.16 -14.56
CA LEU A 476 1.48 -5.74 -15.61
C LEU A 476 0.83 -6.02 -16.97
N PRO A 477 1.16 -5.26 -18.04
CA PRO A 477 0.63 -5.54 -19.38
C PRO A 477 0.84 -6.99 -19.86
N THR A 478 1.82 -7.69 -19.29
CA THR A 478 2.11 -9.12 -19.50
C THR A 478 1.14 -10.08 -18.80
N GLN A 479 0.30 -9.58 -17.88
CA GLN A 479 -0.64 -10.36 -17.06
C GLN A 479 -2.11 -10.18 -17.51
N VAL A 480 -2.39 -9.29 -18.46
CA VAL A 480 -3.76 -8.96 -18.93
C VAL A 480 -3.97 -9.24 -20.42
N ASN A 481 -2.92 -9.60 -21.16
CA ASN A 481 -2.97 -9.96 -22.57
C ASN A 481 -2.86 -11.46 -22.78
#